data_AF-A0A9E1QJ87-F1
#
_entry.id   AF-A0A9E1QJ87-F1
#
_cell.length_a   1.000
_cell.length_b   1.000
_cell.length_c   1.000
_cell.angle_alpha   90.00
_cell.angle_beta   90.00
_cell.angle_gamma   90.00
#
_symmetry.space_group_name_H-M   'P 1'
#
loop_
_entity.id
_entity.type
_entity.pdbx_description
1 polymer ?
#
loop_
_entity_poly.entity_id
_entity_poly.type
_entity_poly.pdbx_seq_one_letter_code
_entity_poly.pdbx_strand_id
1 'polypeptide(L)'
;MPKTHSICVLPGDGIGEEVIDCARRVLDALTAAGGPGFSFETHPAGHGTFLETGHAMPESSMAASKAADAVLVGAMDVAQIPPQGGDPLGDLRIGLEVAASVRPSRVIPGVVSPADDIDCLVVREVTEGLYSRDEYMHDEDTAYAVRVITREASTRAARMAFEQARMRKAARAASGSTKPTRVTSVHKVGVLKLSDGLFLEVCAGVAQDYPDIEYETRNVDACALELVREPGHYDVILATNVFGDILSDVAAGLAAGLGLAPSACIGERWAYFEPVHGTAPDIAGRGIANPCATILTAAMMLRYLGEDDSADAVDQAVYGVLARGDVRTGDLGGTATSTEMTDAIVAALDAAAQ
;
A
#
# COMPACT_ATOMS: atom_id res chain seq x y z
N MET A 1 -9.69 -6.77 -29.54
CA MET A 1 -8.83 -5.63 -29.13
C MET A 1 -8.70 -5.72 -27.63
N PRO A 2 -7.50 -5.50 -27.05
CA PRO A 2 -7.33 -5.49 -25.61
C PRO A 2 -8.28 -4.48 -24.97
N LYS A 3 -8.79 -4.78 -23.76
CA LYS A 3 -9.61 -3.83 -23.01
C LYS A 3 -8.75 -2.61 -22.68
N THR A 4 -9.31 -1.41 -22.82
CA THR A 4 -8.67 -0.17 -22.34
C THR A 4 -9.26 0.21 -21.00
N HIS A 5 -8.42 0.39 -19.98
CA HIS A 5 -8.83 0.83 -18.65
C HIS A 5 -8.53 2.33 -18.48
N SER A 6 -9.46 3.06 -17.88
CA SER A 6 -9.29 4.47 -17.52
C SER A 6 -8.66 4.58 -16.14
N ILE A 7 -7.52 5.27 -16.05
CA ILE A 7 -6.75 5.41 -14.81
C ILE A 7 -6.65 6.89 -14.44
N CYS A 8 -7.19 7.25 -13.27
CA CYS A 8 -6.95 8.57 -12.68
C CYS A 8 -5.57 8.58 -12.02
N VAL A 9 -4.73 9.55 -12.35
CA VAL A 9 -3.38 9.66 -11.82
C VAL A 9 -3.28 10.89 -10.93
N LEU A 10 -2.89 10.69 -9.67
CA LEU A 10 -2.62 11.74 -8.70
C LEU A 10 -1.12 11.70 -8.33
N PRO A 11 -0.24 12.41 -9.06
CA PRO A 11 1.21 12.33 -8.83
C PRO A 11 1.61 12.77 -7.42
N GLY A 12 0.94 13.81 -6.91
CA GLY A 12 1.21 14.38 -5.62
C GLY A 12 2.49 15.22 -5.60
N ASP A 13 3.34 15.01 -4.61
CA ASP A 13 4.49 15.82 -4.27
C ASP A 13 5.80 15.02 -4.27
N GLY A 14 6.93 15.73 -4.33
CA GLY A 14 8.27 15.15 -4.20
C GLY A 14 8.58 14.14 -5.31
N ILE A 15 9.07 12.96 -4.94
CA ILE A 15 9.39 11.88 -5.91
C ILE A 15 8.16 11.29 -6.60
N GLY A 16 6.94 11.65 -6.18
CA GLY A 16 5.69 11.08 -6.69
C GLY A 16 5.58 11.18 -8.21
N GLU A 17 5.91 12.34 -8.80
CA GLU A 17 5.92 12.52 -10.26
C GLU A 17 6.90 11.56 -10.96
N GLU A 18 8.13 11.47 -10.45
CA GLU A 18 9.20 10.66 -11.06
C GLU A 18 8.83 9.17 -11.09
N VAL A 19 8.32 8.63 -9.98
CA VAL A 19 8.01 7.20 -9.87
C VAL A 19 6.72 6.83 -10.60
N ILE A 20 5.76 7.75 -10.71
CA ILE A 20 4.54 7.56 -11.52
C ILE A 20 4.88 7.49 -13.00
N ASP A 21 5.76 8.37 -13.49
CA ASP A 21 6.24 8.31 -14.87
C ASP A 21 6.94 6.99 -15.16
N CYS A 22 7.74 6.48 -14.22
CA CYS A 22 8.36 5.15 -14.33
C CYS A 22 7.31 4.03 -14.43
N ALA A 23 6.28 4.04 -13.58
CA ALA A 23 5.21 3.04 -13.63
C ALA A 23 4.41 3.11 -14.94
N ARG A 24 4.11 4.30 -15.44
CA ARG A 24 3.42 4.49 -16.73
C ARG A 24 4.22 3.90 -17.88
N ARG A 25 5.54 4.10 -17.92
CA ARG A 25 6.41 3.51 -18.95
C ARG A 25 6.37 1.99 -18.96
N VAL A 26 6.26 1.35 -17.79
CA VAL A 26 6.09 -0.11 -17.68
C VAL A 26 4.72 -0.56 -18.21
N LEU A 27 3.64 0.18 -17.89
CA LEU A 27 2.29 -0.09 -18.41
C LEU A 27 2.18 0.13 -19.93
N ASP A 28 2.87 1.13 -20.46
CA ASP A 28 2.96 1.37 -21.92
C ASP A 28 3.72 0.23 -22.61
N ALA A 29 4.79 -0.29 -22.01
CA ALA A 29 5.51 -1.45 -22.51
C ALA A 29 4.63 -2.72 -22.52
N LEU A 30 3.84 -2.97 -21.46
CA LEU A 30 2.84 -4.05 -21.45
C LEU A 30 1.84 -3.90 -22.59
N THR A 31 1.34 -2.69 -22.84
CA THR A 31 0.42 -2.41 -23.95
C THR A 31 1.09 -2.75 -25.29
N ALA A 32 2.34 -2.34 -25.49
CA ALA A 32 3.11 -2.63 -26.70
C ALA A 32 3.37 -4.14 -26.90
N ALA A 33 3.51 -4.90 -25.81
CA ALA A 33 3.63 -6.36 -25.81
C ALA A 33 2.30 -7.10 -26.03
N GLY A 34 1.19 -6.39 -26.24
CA GLY A 34 -0.13 -6.97 -26.51
C GLY A 34 -1.02 -7.17 -25.28
N GLY A 35 -0.62 -6.62 -24.14
CA GLY A 35 -1.43 -6.55 -22.93
C GLY A 35 -2.60 -5.55 -23.03
N PRO A 36 -3.28 -5.25 -21.90
CA PRO A 36 -4.36 -4.27 -21.85
C PRO A 36 -3.87 -2.87 -22.22
N GLY A 37 -4.79 -2.03 -22.71
CA GLY A 37 -4.51 -0.62 -22.96
C GLY A 37 -4.85 0.26 -21.76
N PHE A 38 -4.24 1.44 -21.67
CA PHE A 38 -4.49 2.40 -20.60
C PHE A 38 -4.77 3.79 -21.13
N SER A 39 -5.73 4.47 -20.51
CA SER A 39 -5.96 5.91 -20.70
C SER A 39 -5.72 6.62 -19.37
N PHE A 40 -4.62 7.36 -19.27
CA PHE A 40 -4.27 8.10 -18.05
C PHE A 40 -4.81 9.53 -18.09
N GLU A 41 -5.50 9.93 -17.03
CA GLU A 41 -5.90 11.33 -16.80
C GLU A 41 -5.25 11.83 -15.50
N THR A 42 -4.39 12.83 -15.61
CA THR A 42 -3.64 13.37 -14.46
C THR A 42 -4.41 14.52 -13.82
N HIS A 43 -4.59 14.45 -12.50
CA HIS A 43 -5.25 15.49 -11.70
C HIS A 43 -4.39 15.94 -10.52
N PRO A 44 -4.51 17.22 -10.10
CA PRO A 44 -3.74 17.76 -9.00
C PRO A 44 -4.28 17.27 -7.65
N ALA A 45 -3.39 16.91 -6.74
CA ALA A 45 -3.65 16.67 -5.32
C ALA A 45 -2.33 16.84 -4.53
N GLY A 46 -2.40 17.02 -3.21
CA GLY A 46 -1.23 17.14 -2.34
C GLY A 46 -0.89 18.58 -1.93
N HIS A 47 0.30 18.75 -1.36
CA HIS A 47 0.76 20.01 -0.79
C HIS A 47 0.99 21.09 -1.85
N GLY A 48 1.59 20.76 -2.99
CA GLY A 48 1.75 21.70 -4.10
C GLY A 48 0.41 22.25 -4.59
N THR A 49 -0.60 21.38 -4.69
CA THR A 49 -1.98 21.76 -5.06
C THR A 49 -2.60 22.69 -4.03
N PHE A 50 -2.37 22.42 -2.73
CA PHE A 50 -2.82 23.32 -1.66
C PHE A 50 -2.18 24.71 -1.77
N LEU A 51 -0.89 24.81 -2.06
CA LEU A 51 -0.21 26.11 -2.22
C LEU A 51 -0.80 26.94 -3.37
N GLU A 52 -1.22 26.29 -4.46
CA GLU A 52 -1.77 26.98 -5.63
C GLU A 52 -3.25 27.34 -5.48
N THR A 53 -4.06 26.48 -4.85
CA THR A 53 -5.53 26.54 -4.91
C THR A 53 -6.21 26.70 -3.55
N GLY A 54 -5.45 26.58 -2.46
CA GLY A 54 -5.98 26.54 -1.09
C GLY A 54 -6.65 25.22 -0.69
N HIS A 55 -6.71 24.21 -1.58
CA HIS A 55 -7.33 22.92 -1.32
C HIS A 55 -6.38 21.78 -1.71
N ALA A 56 -6.05 20.88 -0.78
CA ALA A 56 -5.14 19.77 -1.06
C ALA A 56 -5.74 18.68 -1.95
N MET A 57 -7.06 18.50 -1.90
CA MET A 57 -7.83 17.56 -2.73
C MET A 57 -8.99 18.31 -3.40
N PRO A 58 -8.81 18.83 -4.61
CA PRO A 58 -9.88 19.50 -5.34
C PRO A 58 -11.07 18.55 -5.62
N GLU A 59 -12.29 19.09 -5.59
CA GLU A 59 -13.51 18.31 -5.89
C GLU A 59 -13.45 17.66 -7.29
N SER A 60 -12.82 18.33 -8.26
CA SER A 60 -12.61 17.78 -9.61
C SER A 60 -11.73 16.54 -9.60
N SER A 61 -10.70 16.51 -8.75
CA SER A 61 -9.78 15.36 -8.62
C SER A 61 -10.49 14.17 -7.99
N MET A 62 -11.33 14.41 -6.97
CA MET A 62 -12.19 13.38 -6.39
C MET A 62 -13.24 12.86 -7.39
N ALA A 63 -13.86 13.75 -8.18
CA ALA A 63 -14.83 13.35 -9.20
C ALA A 63 -14.19 12.47 -10.29
N ALA A 64 -13.00 12.84 -10.76
CA ALA A 64 -12.23 12.03 -11.69
C ALA A 64 -11.84 10.66 -11.10
N SER A 65 -11.40 10.65 -9.84
CA SER A 65 -11.07 9.41 -9.11
C SER A 65 -12.25 8.44 -9.07
N LYS A 66 -13.49 8.94 -8.91
CA LYS A 66 -14.70 8.12 -8.88
C LYS A 66 -15.17 7.64 -10.26
N ALA A 67 -14.76 8.34 -11.33
CA ALA A 67 -15.16 8.05 -12.70
C ALA A 67 -14.22 7.06 -13.41
N ALA A 68 -12.98 6.95 -12.95
CA ALA A 68 -11.98 6.02 -13.47
C ALA A 68 -12.22 4.57 -13.00
N ASP A 69 -11.62 3.61 -13.70
CA ASP A 69 -11.62 2.19 -13.31
C ASP A 69 -10.70 1.95 -12.10
N ALA A 70 -9.61 2.72 -11.99
CA ALA A 70 -8.69 2.71 -10.86
C ALA A 70 -7.99 4.07 -10.70
N VAL A 71 -7.42 4.29 -9.51
CA VAL A 71 -6.66 5.52 -9.17
C VAL A 71 -5.23 5.15 -8.81
N LEU A 72 -4.24 5.73 -9.47
CA LEU A 72 -2.82 5.56 -9.17
C LEU A 72 -2.28 6.83 -8.51
N VAL A 73 -1.70 6.70 -7.33
CA VAL A 73 -1.21 7.80 -6.50
C VAL A 73 0.30 7.69 -6.33
N GLY A 74 1.01 8.81 -6.45
CA GLY A 74 2.45 8.89 -6.19
C GLY A 74 2.75 9.00 -4.69
N ALA A 75 2.94 10.21 -4.18
CA ALA A 75 3.09 10.47 -2.75
C ALA A 75 2.58 11.87 -2.42
N MET A 76 2.06 12.14 -1.22
CA MET A 76 1.56 13.47 -0.86
C MET A 76 2.16 13.94 0.46
N ASP A 77 2.66 15.19 0.51
CA ASP A 77 3.29 15.76 1.71
C ASP A 77 2.25 16.35 2.66
N VAL A 78 1.48 15.47 3.29
CA VAL A 78 0.38 15.90 4.17
C VAL A 78 0.88 16.67 5.41
N ALA A 79 2.13 16.47 5.82
CA ALA A 79 2.70 17.11 7.01
C ALA A 79 2.90 18.63 6.83
N GLN A 80 3.06 19.10 5.60
CA GLN A 80 3.19 20.53 5.30
C GLN A 80 1.84 21.23 5.10
N ILE A 81 0.74 20.48 5.08
CA ILE A 81 -0.60 21.02 4.86
C ILE A 81 -1.19 21.40 6.22
N PRO A 82 -1.53 22.69 6.44
CA PRO A 82 -2.13 23.10 7.70
C PRO A 82 -3.56 22.54 7.81
N PRO A 83 -4.15 22.43 9.02
CA PRO A 83 -5.45 21.77 9.21
C PRO A 83 -6.57 22.28 8.28
N GLN A 84 -6.59 23.58 7.98
CA GLN A 84 -7.57 24.19 7.07
C GLN A 84 -7.42 23.78 5.60
N GLY A 85 -6.28 23.20 5.20
CA GLY A 85 -5.99 22.75 3.84
C GLY A 85 -6.49 21.34 3.52
N GLY A 86 -7.00 20.61 4.53
CA GLY A 86 -7.51 19.25 4.41
C GLY A 86 -6.45 18.17 4.57
N ASP A 87 -6.89 16.92 4.39
CA ASP A 87 -6.02 15.74 4.36
C ASP A 87 -6.27 15.02 3.04
N PRO A 88 -5.47 15.25 1.99
CA PRO A 88 -5.81 14.75 0.67
C PRO A 88 -5.88 13.22 0.61
N LEU A 89 -5.08 12.51 1.39
CA LEU A 89 -5.16 11.05 1.48
C LEU A 89 -6.36 10.60 2.32
N GLY A 90 -6.63 11.27 3.45
CA GLY A 90 -7.83 11.05 4.26
C GLY A 90 -9.12 11.28 3.46
N ASP A 91 -9.20 12.40 2.75
CA ASP A 91 -10.29 12.79 1.87
C ASP A 91 -10.46 11.78 0.74
N LEU A 92 -9.37 11.30 0.14
CA LEU A 92 -9.41 10.23 -0.87
C LEU A 92 -9.99 8.93 -0.29
N ARG A 93 -9.53 8.52 0.91
CA ARG A 93 -9.95 7.28 1.56
C ARG A 93 -11.44 7.30 1.90
N ILE A 94 -11.91 8.39 2.51
CA ILE A 94 -13.32 8.57 2.84
C ILE A 94 -14.16 8.73 1.58
N GLY A 95 -13.72 9.57 0.64
CA GLY A 95 -14.45 9.87 -0.58
C GLY A 95 -14.62 8.67 -1.50
N LEU A 96 -13.62 7.79 -1.60
CA LEU A 96 -13.67 6.53 -2.35
C LEU A 96 -14.21 5.35 -1.53
N GLU A 97 -14.64 5.58 -0.29
CA GLU A 97 -15.20 4.53 0.57
C GLU A 97 -14.31 3.29 0.65
N VAL A 98 -12.97 3.48 0.69
CA VAL A 98 -12.04 2.36 0.86
C VAL A 98 -12.11 1.85 2.29
N ALA A 99 -11.91 0.55 2.48
CA ALA A 99 -12.03 -0.10 3.79
C ALA A 99 -10.67 -0.23 4.48
N ALA A 100 -9.67 -0.69 3.72
CA ALA A 100 -8.35 -0.99 4.25
C ALA A 100 -7.28 -0.84 3.19
N SER A 101 -6.05 -0.57 3.65
CA SER A 101 -4.82 -0.68 2.86
C SER A 101 -4.23 -2.07 3.06
N VAL A 102 -3.93 -2.76 1.96
CA VAL A 102 -3.23 -4.05 1.94
C VAL A 102 -1.77 -3.82 1.52
N ARG A 103 -0.84 -4.20 2.39
CA ARG A 103 0.60 -3.90 2.28
C ARG A 103 1.41 -5.18 2.41
N PRO A 104 1.74 -5.86 1.30
CA PRO A 104 2.55 -7.08 1.34
C PRO A 104 4.01 -6.74 1.68
N SER A 105 4.65 -7.60 2.46
CA SER A 105 6.07 -7.50 2.79
C SER A 105 6.67 -8.90 2.77
N ARG A 106 7.65 -9.10 1.88
CA ARG A 106 8.27 -10.40 1.68
C ARG A 106 9.74 -10.27 1.29
N VAL A 107 10.53 -11.29 1.58
CA VAL A 107 11.89 -11.39 1.06
C VAL A 107 11.87 -11.38 -0.47
N ILE A 108 12.75 -10.57 -1.07
CA ILE A 108 12.94 -10.49 -2.51
C ILE A 108 14.33 -11.05 -2.84
N PRO A 109 14.44 -12.09 -3.68
CA PRO A 109 15.74 -12.61 -4.11
C PRO A 109 16.64 -11.51 -4.68
N GLY A 110 17.91 -11.51 -4.27
CA GLY A 110 18.91 -10.52 -4.69
C GLY A 110 18.88 -9.21 -3.90
N VAL A 111 17.87 -8.97 -3.06
CA VAL A 111 17.81 -7.81 -2.15
C VAL A 111 18.25 -8.23 -0.76
N VAL A 112 19.07 -7.40 -0.10
CA VAL A 112 19.48 -7.66 1.29
C VAL A 112 18.28 -7.43 2.20
N SER A 113 17.91 -8.47 2.94
CA SER A 113 16.81 -8.45 3.89
C SER A 113 17.36 -8.61 5.31
N PRO A 114 16.95 -7.77 6.28
CA PRO A 114 17.22 -8.03 7.69
C PRO A 114 16.56 -9.32 8.23
N ALA A 115 15.49 -9.80 7.60
CA ALA A 115 14.73 -10.96 8.02
C ALA A 115 14.54 -11.98 6.89
N ASP A 116 15.13 -13.17 7.02
CA ASP A 116 15.24 -14.15 5.93
C ASP A 116 13.93 -14.90 5.59
N ASP A 117 12.90 -14.85 6.44
CA ASP A 117 11.67 -15.64 6.29
C ASP A 117 10.37 -14.82 6.34
N ILE A 118 10.47 -13.49 6.25
CA ILE A 118 9.28 -12.63 6.22
C ILE A 118 8.48 -12.84 4.92
N ASP A 119 7.21 -13.17 5.08
CA ASP A 119 6.16 -13.17 4.04
C ASP A 119 4.82 -12.93 4.76
N CYS A 120 4.49 -11.66 4.92
CA CYS A 120 3.25 -11.23 5.56
C CYS A 120 2.52 -10.17 4.73
N LEU A 121 1.24 -9.99 5.05
CA LEU A 121 0.38 -8.95 4.52
C LEU A 121 -0.17 -8.14 5.69
N VAL A 122 0.16 -6.86 5.76
CA VAL A 122 -0.49 -5.96 6.72
C VAL A 122 -1.76 -5.41 6.09
N VAL A 123 -2.89 -5.63 6.75
CA VAL A 123 -4.20 -5.06 6.42
C VAL A 123 -4.51 -3.99 7.45
N ARG A 124 -4.33 -2.74 7.04
CA ARG A 124 -4.51 -1.55 7.85
C ARG A 124 -5.91 -0.98 7.60
N GLU A 125 -6.70 -0.81 8.65
CA GLU A 125 -7.91 0.03 8.60
C GLU A 125 -7.48 1.50 8.37
N VAL A 126 -8.08 2.23 7.41
CA VAL A 126 -7.55 3.53 6.94
C VAL A 126 -8.49 4.74 7.09
N THR A 127 -9.68 4.54 7.64
CA THR A 127 -10.76 5.54 7.69
C THR A 127 -10.94 6.21 9.05
N GLU A 128 -10.48 5.59 10.14
CA GLU A 128 -10.70 6.10 11.50
C GLU A 128 -9.45 6.00 12.39
N GLY A 129 -9.62 5.90 13.70
CA GLY A 129 -8.56 5.93 14.70
C GLY A 129 -8.14 7.35 15.05
N LEU A 130 -6.84 7.55 15.30
CA LEU A 130 -6.26 8.89 15.49
C LEU A 130 -6.16 9.67 14.17
N TYR A 131 -6.30 9.01 13.02
CA TYR A 131 -6.34 9.65 11.70
C TYR A 131 -7.67 10.36 11.41
N SER A 132 -8.63 10.29 12.34
CA SER A 132 -9.80 11.18 12.33
C SER A 132 -9.43 12.65 12.58
N ARG A 133 -8.22 12.91 13.11
CA ARG A 133 -7.66 14.25 13.39
C ARG A 133 -8.58 15.13 14.24
N ASP A 134 -9.39 14.50 15.09
CA ASP A 134 -10.19 15.20 16.09
C ASP A 134 -9.29 15.58 17.27
N GLU A 135 -8.66 16.75 17.13
CA GLU A 135 -7.72 17.31 18.09
C GLU A 135 -8.14 18.71 18.50
N TYR A 136 -7.95 19.03 19.78
CA TYR A 136 -8.26 20.35 20.31
C TYR A 136 -7.39 20.69 21.51
N MET A 137 -7.09 21.98 21.65
CA MET A 137 -6.45 22.51 22.85
C MET A 137 -7.49 22.62 23.96
N HIS A 138 -7.24 21.98 25.10
CA HIS A 138 -8.04 22.15 26.31
C HIS A 138 -7.77 23.50 26.98
N ASP A 139 -6.48 23.86 27.01
CA ASP A 139 -5.89 25.10 27.49
C ASP A 139 -4.59 25.37 26.71
N GLU A 140 -3.81 26.39 27.11
CA GLU A 140 -2.58 26.77 26.39
C GLU A 140 -1.47 25.70 26.43
N ASP A 141 -1.51 24.79 27.42
CA ASP A 141 -0.45 23.81 27.68
C ASP A 141 -0.91 22.35 27.48
N THR A 142 -2.18 22.12 27.16
CA THR A 142 -2.79 20.78 27.10
C THR A 142 -3.55 20.57 25.79
N ALA A 143 -3.11 19.59 25.01
CA ALA A 143 -3.81 19.13 23.80
C ALA A 143 -4.48 17.77 24.04
N TYR A 144 -5.66 17.57 23.48
CA TYR A 144 -6.34 16.28 23.39
C TYR A 144 -6.41 15.81 21.94
N ALA A 145 -6.32 14.50 21.76
CA ALA A 145 -6.64 13.81 20.52
C ALA A 145 -7.66 12.70 20.79
N VAL A 146 -8.73 12.65 19.99
CA VAL A 146 -9.79 11.65 20.11
C VAL A 146 -9.48 10.47 19.19
N ARG A 147 -9.41 9.28 19.77
CA ARG A 147 -9.30 8.03 19.01
C ARG A 147 -10.68 7.43 18.79
N VAL A 148 -11.16 7.45 17.54
CA VAL A 148 -12.46 6.90 17.15
C VAL A 148 -12.28 5.48 16.60
N ILE A 149 -13.04 4.51 17.11
CA ILE A 149 -13.14 3.17 16.53
C ILE A 149 -14.62 2.82 16.40
N THR A 150 -15.05 2.41 15.22
CA THR A 150 -16.43 2.03 14.90
C THR A 150 -16.52 0.56 14.53
N ARG A 151 -17.68 -0.03 14.82
CA ARG A 151 -17.99 -1.41 14.42
C ARG A 151 -17.96 -1.58 12.91
N GLU A 152 -18.42 -0.57 12.17
CA GLU A 152 -18.54 -0.61 10.72
C GLU A 152 -17.17 -0.68 10.03
N ALA A 153 -16.27 0.27 10.30
CA ALA A 153 -14.93 0.27 9.72
C ALA A 153 -14.13 -0.98 10.14
N SER A 154 -14.22 -1.35 11.43
CA SER A 154 -13.61 -2.60 11.94
C SER A 154 -14.12 -3.84 11.20
N THR A 155 -15.43 -3.92 10.90
CA THR A 155 -16.02 -5.06 10.17
C THR A 155 -15.51 -5.12 8.75
N ARG A 156 -15.48 -3.98 8.04
CA ARG A 156 -15.01 -3.88 6.66
C ARG A 156 -13.53 -4.28 6.54
N ALA A 157 -12.68 -3.76 7.43
CA ALA A 157 -11.26 -4.11 7.47
C ALA A 157 -11.04 -5.60 7.84
N ALA A 158 -11.82 -6.13 8.79
CA ALA A 158 -11.73 -7.55 9.15
C ALA A 158 -12.12 -8.47 7.98
N ARG A 159 -13.24 -8.20 7.30
CA ARG A 159 -13.64 -8.97 6.11
C ARG A 159 -12.56 -8.93 5.03
N MET A 160 -12.00 -7.75 4.76
CA MET A 160 -10.87 -7.61 3.82
C MET A 160 -9.70 -8.50 4.23
N ALA A 161 -9.28 -8.49 5.50
CA ALA A 161 -8.17 -9.31 5.96
C ALA A 161 -8.41 -10.81 5.80
N PHE A 162 -9.61 -11.29 6.12
CA PHE A 162 -9.95 -12.70 5.96
C PHE A 162 -10.08 -13.14 4.50
N GLU A 163 -10.62 -12.30 3.61
CA GLU A 163 -10.63 -12.60 2.16
C GLU A 163 -9.20 -12.63 1.60
N GLN A 164 -8.36 -11.67 1.96
CA GLN A 164 -6.95 -11.67 1.57
C GLN A 164 -6.21 -12.91 2.09
N ALA A 165 -6.51 -13.35 3.31
CA ALA A 165 -5.99 -14.60 3.86
C ALA A 165 -6.40 -15.81 3.01
N ARG A 166 -7.68 -15.91 2.60
CA ARG A 166 -8.15 -16.97 1.69
C ARG A 166 -7.45 -16.93 0.33
N MET A 167 -7.25 -15.75 -0.25
CA MET A 167 -6.51 -15.59 -1.52
C MET A 167 -5.07 -16.10 -1.39
N ARG A 168 -4.38 -15.73 -0.31
CA ARG A 168 -3.01 -16.21 -0.02
C ARG A 168 -2.97 -17.73 0.17
N LYS A 169 -3.96 -18.29 0.88
CA LYS A 169 -4.08 -19.74 1.10
C LYS A 169 -4.28 -20.48 -0.22
N ALA A 170 -5.13 -19.98 -1.11
CA ALA A 170 -5.37 -20.57 -2.43
C ALA A 170 -4.11 -20.53 -3.31
N ALA A 171 -3.41 -19.39 -3.35
CA ALA A 171 -2.15 -19.24 -4.07
C ALA A 171 -1.06 -20.19 -3.56
N ARG A 172 -0.95 -20.39 -2.24
CA ARG A 172 -0.03 -21.36 -1.62
C ARG A 172 -0.40 -22.80 -1.93
N ALA A 173 -1.69 -23.14 -1.92
CA ALA A 173 -2.14 -24.48 -2.29
C ALA A 173 -1.78 -24.81 -3.75
N ALA A 174 -1.88 -23.84 -4.66
CA ALA A 174 -1.47 -24.00 -6.06
C ALA A 174 0.05 -24.25 -6.22
N SER A 175 0.88 -23.68 -5.35
CA SER A 175 2.34 -23.89 -5.34
C SER A 175 2.80 -25.08 -4.47
N GLY A 176 1.87 -25.82 -3.85
CA GLY A 176 2.17 -26.97 -3.00
C GLY A 176 2.67 -26.63 -1.59
N SER A 177 2.59 -25.36 -1.17
CA SER A 177 2.95 -24.93 0.18
C SER A 177 1.90 -25.33 1.20
N THR A 178 2.35 -25.79 2.38
CA THR A 178 1.50 -26.19 3.51
C THR A 178 1.54 -25.19 4.68
N LYS A 179 2.13 -24.00 4.48
CA LYS A 179 2.19 -22.95 5.51
C LYS A 179 0.77 -22.64 6.00
N PRO A 180 0.48 -22.75 7.32
CA PRO A 180 -0.80 -22.34 7.87
C PRO A 180 -1.12 -20.89 7.53
N THR A 181 -2.38 -20.63 7.19
CA THR A 181 -2.86 -19.27 6.94
C THR A 181 -3.60 -18.76 8.16
N ARG A 182 -3.22 -17.57 8.61
CA ARG A 182 -3.78 -16.94 9.80
C ARG A 182 -3.99 -15.45 9.66
N VAL A 183 -4.99 -14.96 10.40
CA VAL A 183 -5.22 -13.53 10.63
C VAL A 183 -4.92 -13.23 12.10
N THR A 184 -3.96 -12.34 12.32
CA THR A 184 -3.57 -11.85 13.64
C THR A 184 -4.11 -10.43 13.83
N SER A 185 -5.13 -10.26 14.67
CA SER A 185 -5.65 -8.92 15.03
C SER A 185 -4.77 -8.26 16.09
N VAL A 186 -4.24 -7.08 15.78
CA VAL A 186 -3.32 -6.35 16.65
C VAL A 186 -4.04 -5.30 17.49
N HIS A 187 -3.68 -5.21 18.77
CA HIS A 187 -4.35 -4.34 19.74
C HIS A 187 -3.45 -3.81 20.87
N LYS A 188 -4.00 -2.94 21.71
CA LYS A 188 -3.44 -2.46 22.98
C LYS A 188 -4.50 -2.46 24.09
N VAL A 189 -5.41 -3.44 24.15
CA VAL A 189 -6.49 -3.53 25.17
C VAL A 189 -6.05 -3.39 26.64
N GLY A 190 -4.78 -3.68 26.98
CA GLY A 190 -4.24 -3.40 28.31
C GLY A 190 -4.28 -1.90 28.69
N VAL A 191 -4.31 -1.03 27.69
CA VAL A 191 -4.45 0.43 27.79
C VAL A 191 -5.80 0.88 27.23
N LEU A 192 -6.14 0.46 26.01
CA LEU A 192 -7.30 0.92 25.23
C LEU A 192 -8.48 -0.07 25.34
N LYS A 193 -9.01 -0.24 26.55
CA LYS A 193 -10.02 -1.27 26.85
C LYS A 193 -11.28 -1.20 25.99
N LEU A 194 -11.76 0.00 25.68
CA LEU A 194 -13.02 0.19 24.95
C LEU A 194 -12.80 0.16 23.45
N SER A 195 -11.91 1.01 22.93
CA SER A 195 -11.72 1.16 21.48
C SER A 195 -11.07 -0.08 20.86
N ASP A 196 -10.03 -0.65 21.47
CA ASP A 196 -9.49 -1.93 20.98
C ASP A 196 -10.34 -3.14 21.41
N GLY A 197 -11.06 -3.04 22.52
CA GLY A 197 -12.02 -4.07 22.91
C GLY A 197 -13.10 -4.27 21.86
N LEU A 198 -13.67 -3.16 21.35
CA LEU A 198 -14.63 -3.18 20.25
C LEU A 198 -14.01 -3.75 18.97
N PHE A 199 -12.81 -3.30 18.59
CA PHE A 199 -12.10 -3.81 17.41
C PHE A 199 -11.92 -5.33 17.47
N LEU A 200 -11.45 -5.87 18.60
CA LEU A 200 -11.27 -7.31 18.78
C LEU A 200 -12.59 -8.08 18.79
N GLU A 201 -13.63 -7.56 19.45
CA GLU A 201 -14.96 -8.17 19.45
C GLU A 201 -15.48 -8.35 18.01
N VAL A 202 -15.32 -7.32 17.19
CA VAL A 202 -15.73 -7.34 15.78
C VAL A 202 -14.90 -8.32 14.96
N CYS A 203 -13.57 -8.28 15.09
CA CYS A 203 -12.68 -9.19 14.37
C CYS A 203 -12.97 -10.66 14.70
N ALA A 204 -13.18 -10.97 15.98
CA ALA A 204 -13.54 -12.31 16.44
C ALA A 204 -14.93 -12.74 15.92
N GLY A 205 -15.89 -11.81 15.84
CA GLY A 205 -17.19 -12.07 15.22
C GLY A 205 -17.07 -12.41 13.73
N VAL A 206 -16.31 -11.62 12.97
CA VAL A 206 -16.06 -11.89 11.54
C VAL A 206 -15.33 -13.22 11.35
N ALA A 207 -14.36 -13.55 12.21
CA ALA A 207 -13.61 -14.81 12.13
C ALA A 207 -14.51 -16.08 12.10
N GLN A 208 -15.71 -16.02 12.68
CA GLN A 208 -16.67 -17.13 12.67
C GLN A 208 -17.16 -17.47 11.24
N ASP A 209 -17.16 -16.49 10.32
CA ASP A 209 -17.51 -16.68 8.91
C ASP A 209 -16.37 -17.35 8.10
N TYR A 210 -15.17 -17.48 8.70
CA TYR A 210 -13.94 -17.97 8.07
C TYR A 210 -13.30 -19.12 8.85
N PRO A 211 -14.02 -20.25 9.08
CA PRO A 211 -13.52 -21.36 9.90
C PRO A 211 -12.30 -22.08 9.33
N ASP A 212 -11.95 -21.80 8.06
CA ASP A 212 -10.81 -22.36 7.37
C ASP A 212 -9.52 -21.52 7.57
N ILE A 213 -9.60 -20.38 8.26
CA ILE A 213 -8.49 -19.48 8.54
C ILE A 213 -8.23 -19.46 10.06
N GLU A 214 -6.98 -19.63 10.48
CA GLU A 214 -6.63 -19.51 11.90
C GLU A 214 -6.79 -18.05 12.35
N TYR A 215 -7.37 -17.84 13.53
CA TYR A 215 -7.53 -16.51 14.12
C TYR A 215 -6.79 -16.41 15.45
N GLU A 216 -5.98 -15.36 15.60
CA GLU A 216 -5.34 -15.02 16.86
C GLU A 216 -5.30 -13.50 17.08
N THR A 217 -4.93 -13.09 18.29
CA THR A 217 -4.72 -11.67 18.62
C THR A 217 -3.34 -11.47 19.22
N ARG A 218 -2.77 -10.27 19.04
CA ARG A 218 -1.48 -9.89 19.62
C ARG A 218 -1.48 -8.44 20.10
N ASN A 219 -0.77 -8.20 21.19
CA ASN A 219 -0.46 -6.83 21.60
C ASN A 219 0.47 -6.20 20.56
N VAL A 220 0.28 -4.92 20.21
CA VAL A 220 1.08 -4.21 19.21
C VAL A 220 2.58 -4.18 19.55
N ASP A 221 2.96 -4.11 20.84
CA ASP A 221 4.38 -4.15 21.22
C ASP A 221 5.00 -5.53 21.02
N ALA A 222 4.30 -6.59 21.43
CA ALA A 222 4.69 -7.97 21.20
C ALA A 222 4.74 -8.28 19.70
N CYS A 223 3.74 -7.82 18.94
CA CYS A 223 3.71 -7.99 17.49
C CYS A 223 4.92 -7.34 16.80
N ALA A 224 5.28 -6.10 17.18
CA ALA A 224 6.45 -5.42 16.65
C ALA A 224 7.76 -6.16 17.02
N LEU A 225 7.89 -6.62 18.26
CA LEU A 225 9.06 -7.38 18.71
C LEU A 225 9.17 -8.75 18.00
N GLU A 226 8.05 -9.45 17.87
CA GLU A 226 7.99 -10.77 17.23
C GLU A 226 8.21 -10.66 15.72
N LEU A 227 7.79 -9.59 15.06
CA LEU A 227 8.16 -9.33 13.65
C LEU A 227 9.69 -9.29 13.46
N VAL A 228 10.43 -8.71 14.41
CA VAL A 228 11.90 -8.67 14.33
C VAL A 228 12.52 -10.03 14.65
N ARG A 229 11.94 -10.79 15.59
CA ARG A 229 12.55 -12.03 16.10
C ARG A 229 12.16 -13.29 15.31
N GLU A 230 10.89 -13.36 14.92
CA GLU A 230 10.22 -14.54 14.35
C GLU A 230 9.22 -14.11 13.25
N PRO A 231 9.63 -13.35 12.21
CA PRO A 231 8.71 -12.79 11.22
C PRO A 231 7.91 -13.84 10.46
N GLY A 232 8.48 -15.03 10.22
CA GLY A 232 7.80 -16.13 9.53
C GLY A 232 6.51 -16.65 10.21
N HIS A 233 6.29 -16.33 11.50
CA HIS A 233 5.05 -16.65 12.23
C HIS A 233 3.82 -15.93 11.65
N TYR A 234 4.02 -14.71 11.14
CA TYR A 234 2.92 -13.86 10.69
C TYR A 234 2.54 -14.16 9.24
N ASP A 235 1.23 -14.14 8.96
CA ASP A 235 0.70 -14.27 7.59
C ASP A 235 -0.13 -13.05 7.21
N VAL A 236 -1.29 -12.84 7.82
CA VAL A 236 -2.07 -11.60 7.67
C VAL A 236 -2.14 -10.89 9.02
N ILE A 237 -1.67 -9.65 9.07
CA ILE A 237 -1.72 -8.79 10.26
C ILE A 237 -2.82 -7.77 10.06
N LEU A 238 -3.89 -7.85 10.85
CA LEU A 238 -5.00 -6.90 10.80
C LEU A 238 -4.87 -5.88 11.94
N ALA A 239 -4.81 -4.60 11.62
CA ALA A 239 -4.55 -3.56 12.60
C ALA A 239 -5.37 -2.27 12.35
N THR A 240 -5.73 -1.59 13.43
CA THR A 240 -6.30 -0.22 13.36
C THR A 240 -5.27 0.76 12.82
N ASN A 241 -5.74 1.85 12.22
CA ASN A 241 -4.95 2.82 11.45
C ASN A 241 -3.48 3.05 11.86
N VAL A 242 -3.22 3.67 13.02
CA VAL A 242 -1.84 3.96 13.49
C VAL A 242 -0.99 2.70 13.67
N PHE A 243 -1.58 1.62 14.21
CA PHE A 243 -0.84 0.38 14.42
C PHE A 243 -0.49 -0.28 13.10
N GLY A 244 -1.42 -0.27 12.14
CA GLY A 244 -1.19 -0.80 10.80
C GLY A 244 -0.14 0.00 10.03
N ASP A 245 -0.13 1.33 10.18
CA ASP A 245 0.89 2.18 9.55
C ASP A 245 2.29 1.78 10.02
N ILE A 246 2.52 1.83 11.34
CA ILE A 246 3.80 1.52 11.95
C ILE A 246 4.25 0.10 11.63
N LEU A 247 3.37 -0.89 11.79
CA LEU A 247 3.73 -2.29 11.57
C LEU A 247 4.01 -2.59 10.10
N SER A 248 3.34 -1.92 9.17
CA SER A 248 3.63 -2.08 7.74
C SER A 248 5.00 -1.53 7.36
N ASP A 249 5.42 -0.40 7.94
CA ASP A 249 6.76 0.16 7.71
C ASP A 249 7.85 -0.73 8.32
N VAL A 250 7.60 -1.27 9.52
CA VAL A 250 8.50 -2.24 10.15
C VAL A 250 8.62 -3.50 9.28
N ALA A 251 7.50 -4.06 8.81
CA ALA A 251 7.51 -5.23 7.94
C ALA A 251 8.24 -4.97 6.62
N ALA A 252 7.99 -3.81 5.98
CA ALA A 252 8.68 -3.40 4.77
C ALA A 252 10.19 -3.27 4.98
N GLY A 253 10.61 -2.61 6.05
CA GLY A 253 12.03 -2.43 6.41
C GLY A 253 12.74 -3.75 6.73
N LEU A 254 12.06 -4.69 7.39
CA LEU A 254 12.58 -6.04 7.63
C LEU A 254 12.65 -6.88 6.36
N ALA A 255 11.77 -6.63 5.39
CA ALA A 255 11.70 -7.38 4.14
C ALA A 255 12.71 -6.89 3.09
N ALA A 256 12.48 -5.71 2.52
CA ALA A 256 13.24 -5.23 1.37
C ALA A 256 13.43 -3.71 1.32
N GLY A 257 12.86 -2.98 2.28
CA GLY A 257 12.86 -1.52 2.34
C GLY A 257 11.62 -0.89 1.72
N LEU A 258 11.38 0.38 2.06
CA LEU A 258 10.21 1.14 1.60
C LEU A 258 10.17 1.37 0.08
N GLY A 259 11.34 1.44 -0.58
CA GLY A 259 11.45 1.54 -2.05
C GLY A 259 10.94 0.30 -2.80
N LEU A 260 10.61 -0.78 -2.07
CA LEU A 260 10.08 -2.04 -2.60
C LEU A 260 8.74 -2.44 -1.98
N ALA A 261 8.07 -1.53 -1.26
CA ALA A 261 6.83 -1.79 -0.55
C ALA A 261 5.62 -1.23 -1.32
N PRO A 262 4.89 -2.06 -2.09
CA PRO A 262 3.67 -1.62 -2.77
C PRO A 262 2.47 -1.61 -1.81
N SER A 263 1.39 -0.93 -2.19
CA SER A 263 0.12 -1.06 -1.47
C SER A 263 -1.10 -0.84 -2.35
N ALA A 264 -2.24 -1.34 -1.87
CA ALA A 264 -3.54 -1.04 -2.45
C ALA A 264 -4.54 -0.68 -1.36
N CYS A 265 -5.30 0.38 -1.54
CA CYS A 265 -6.40 0.79 -0.67
C CYS A 265 -7.71 0.43 -1.35
N ILE A 266 -8.42 -0.54 -0.78
CA ILE A 266 -9.51 -1.24 -1.45
C ILE A 266 -10.82 -1.01 -0.69
N GLY A 267 -11.85 -0.55 -1.42
CA GLY A 267 -13.23 -0.48 -0.97
C GLY A 267 -14.13 -1.50 -1.67
N GLU A 268 -15.44 -1.38 -1.48
CA GLU A 268 -16.41 -2.23 -2.17
C GLU A 268 -16.55 -1.86 -3.66
N ARG A 269 -16.48 -0.55 -3.96
CA ARG A 269 -16.71 -0.02 -5.31
C ARG A 269 -15.46 0.55 -5.96
N TRP A 270 -14.62 1.22 -5.18
CA TRP A 270 -13.43 1.91 -5.68
C TRP A 270 -12.18 1.40 -4.99
N ALA A 271 -11.06 1.56 -5.66
CA ALA A 271 -9.74 1.32 -5.10
C ALA A 271 -8.76 2.37 -5.62
N TYR A 272 -7.77 2.69 -4.79
CA TYR A 272 -6.63 3.47 -5.20
C TYR A 272 -5.34 2.75 -4.79
N PHE A 273 -4.26 3.02 -5.52
CA PHE A 273 -3.00 2.29 -5.44
C PHE A 273 -1.88 3.30 -5.20
N GLU A 274 -1.20 3.17 -4.06
CA GLU A 274 -0.12 4.06 -3.65
C GLU A 274 1.09 3.23 -3.16
N PRO A 275 2.34 3.60 -3.50
CA PRO A 275 3.50 3.03 -2.81
C PRO A 275 3.48 3.41 -1.32
N VAL A 276 4.12 2.60 -0.47
CA VAL A 276 4.14 2.89 0.99
C VAL A 276 5.04 4.09 1.32
N HIS A 277 6.10 4.32 0.54
CA HIS A 277 7.05 5.40 0.81
C HIS A 277 6.41 6.80 0.70
N GLY A 278 6.98 7.77 1.43
CA GLY A 278 6.58 9.18 1.34
C GLY A 278 7.16 9.91 0.13
N THR A 279 7.20 11.24 0.22
CA THR A 279 7.61 12.15 -0.86
C THR A 279 9.11 12.30 -1.04
N ALA A 280 9.92 11.82 -0.09
CA ALA A 280 11.39 11.84 -0.12
C ALA A 280 12.00 13.17 -0.64
N PRO A 281 11.72 14.31 0.02
CA PRO A 281 12.08 15.64 -0.48
C PRO A 281 13.58 15.87 -0.62
N ASP A 282 14.42 15.09 0.06
CA ASP A 282 15.88 15.11 -0.02
C ASP A 282 16.43 14.56 -1.35
N ILE A 283 15.65 13.75 -2.07
CA ILE A 283 16.01 13.18 -3.36
C ILE A 283 15.10 13.59 -4.53
N ALA A 284 13.99 14.28 -4.26
CA ALA A 284 13.08 14.77 -5.29
C ALA A 284 13.79 15.65 -6.34
N GLY A 285 13.42 15.45 -7.61
CA GLY A 285 13.98 16.12 -8.78
C GLY A 285 15.36 15.63 -9.22
N ARG A 286 15.92 14.59 -8.57
CA ARG A 286 17.29 14.11 -8.86
C ARG A 286 17.32 12.86 -9.74
N GLY A 287 16.19 12.23 -10.03
CA GLY A 287 16.14 11.05 -10.90
C GLY A 287 16.78 9.80 -10.28
N ILE A 288 16.82 9.71 -8.94
CA ILE A 288 17.46 8.61 -8.20
C ILE A 288 16.50 7.88 -7.25
N ALA A 289 15.22 8.21 -7.28
CA ALA A 289 14.20 7.50 -6.51
C ALA A 289 14.06 6.06 -7.03
N ASN A 290 13.82 5.11 -6.13
CA ASN A 290 13.54 3.73 -6.52
C ASN A 290 12.10 3.61 -7.03
N PRO A 291 11.86 3.31 -8.32
CA PRO A 291 10.51 3.24 -8.86
C PRO A 291 9.79 1.92 -8.56
N CYS A 292 10.47 0.94 -7.96
CA CYS A 292 9.95 -0.42 -7.87
C CYS A 292 8.69 -0.53 -7.02
N ALA A 293 8.57 0.18 -5.89
CA ALA A 293 7.35 0.19 -5.09
C ALA A 293 6.13 0.65 -5.91
N THR A 294 6.27 1.70 -6.72
CA THR A 294 5.19 2.22 -7.57
C THR A 294 4.88 1.29 -8.73
N ILE A 295 5.89 0.66 -9.33
CA ILE A 295 5.70 -0.34 -10.39
C ILE A 295 4.98 -1.58 -9.85
N LEU A 296 5.36 -2.10 -8.68
CA LEU A 296 4.69 -3.20 -8.01
C LEU A 296 3.27 -2.81 -7.55
N THR A 297 3.07 -1.54 -7.17
CA THR A 297 1.75 -0.97 -6.88
C THR A 297 0.86 -0.98 -8.13
N ALA A 298 1.42 -0.66 -9.30
CA ALA A 298 0.72 -0.81 -10.57
C ALA A 298 0.40 -2.29 -10.88
N ALA A 299 1.26 -3.24 -10.50
CA ALA A 299 0.92 -4.67 -10.60
C ALA A 299 -0.28 -5.05 -9.71
N MET A 300 -0.37 -4.51 -8.49
CA MET A 300 -1.57 -4.69 -7.64
C MET A 300 -2.83 -4.08 -8.27
N MET A 301 -2.70 -2.93 -8.95
CA MET A 301 -3.79 -2.32 -9.73
C MET A 301 -4.24 -3.22 -10.88
N LEU A 302 -3.31 -3.84 -11.61
CA LEU A 302 -3.64 -4.77 -12.69
C LEU A 302 -4.44 -5.98 -12.18
N ARG A 303 -4.07 -6.56 -11.02
CA ARG A 303 -4.85 -7.64 -10.39
C ARG A 303 -6.27 -7.20 -10.05
N TYR A 304 -6.42 -5.99 -9.50
CA TYR A 304 -7.74 -5.42 -9.21
C TYR A 304 -8.59 -5.25 -10.48
N LEU A 305 -7.98 -4.88 -11.60
CA LEU A 305 -8.64 -4.73 -12.90
C LEU A 305 -8.93 -6.07 -13.61
N GLY A 306 -8.51 -7.19 -13.03
CA GLY A 306 -8.68 -8.54 -13.59
C GLY A 306 -7.63 -8.94 -14.63
N GLU A 307 -6.50 -8.24 -14.67
CA GLU A 307 -5.39 -8.45 -15.62
C GLU A 307 -4.24 -9.24 -14.96
N ASP A 308 -4.56 -10.41 -14.39
CA ASP A 308 -3.63 -11.21 -13.57
C ASP A 308 -2.34 -11.59 -14.31
N ASP A 309 -2.42 -11.99 -15.58
CA ASP A 309 -1.24 -12.35 -16.39
C ASP A 309 -0.29 -11.15 -16.57
N SER A 310 -0.85 -9.94 -16.75
CA SER A 310 -0.07 -8.72 -16.88
C SER A 310 0.55 -8.31 -15.54
N ALA A 311 -0.17 -8.49 -14.45
CA ALA A 311 0.36 -8.26 -13.10
C ALA A 311 1.52 -9.21 -12.79
N ASP A 312 1.35 -10.50 -13.09
CA ASP A 312 2.40 -11.52 -12.93
C ASP A 312 3.63 -11.18 -13.77
N ALA A 313 3.45 -10.74 -15.01
CA ALA A 313 4.57 -10.31 -15.87
C ALA A 313 5.36 -9.14 -15.25
N VAL A 314 4.68 -8.12 -14.71
CA VAL A 314 5.34 -6.98 -14.03
C VAL A 314 6.09 -7.45 -12.78
N ASP A 315 5.43 -8.26 -11.94
CA ASP A 315 6.06 -8.82 -10.76
C ASP A 315 7.34 -9.58 -11.13
N GLN A 316 7.27 -10.49 -12.12
CA GLN A 316 8.43 -11.28 -12.55
C GLN A 316 9.55 -10.42 -13.15
N ALA A 317 9.21 -9.36 -13.90
CA ALA A 317 10.22 -8.46 -14.45
C ALA A 317 10.96 -7.70 -13.35
N VAL A 318 10.23 -7.11 -12.39
CA VAL A 318 10.81 -6.40 -11.24
C VAL A 318 11.68 -7.34 -10.42
N TYR A 319 11.14 -8.48 -9.98
CA TYR A 319 11.88 -9.43 -9.15
C TYR A 319 13.05 -10.07 -9.91
N GLY A 320 12.92 -10.28 -11.22
CA GLY A 320 14.01 -10.78 -12.06
C GLY A 320 15.19 -9.81 -12.16
N VAL A 321 14.92 -8.50 -12.31
CA VAL A 321 15.98 -7.46 -12.31
C VAL A 321 16.68 -7.41 -10.95
N LEU A 322 15.89 -7.39 -9.86
CA LEU A 322 16.42 -7.35 -8.49
C LEU A 322 17.25 -8.60 -8.15
N ALA A 323 16.80 -9.78 -8.59
CA ALA A 323 17.49 -11.05 -8.38
C ALA A 323 18.83 -11.14 -9.09
N ARG A 324 18.94 -10.59 -10.31
CA ARG A 324 20.23 -10.48 -11.02
C ARG A 324 21.17 -9.52 -10.31
N GLY A 325 20.64 -8.42 -9.78
CA GLY A 325 21.39 -7.45 -8.99
C GLY A 325 22.32 -6.53 -9.77
N ASP A 326 22.30 -6.59 -11.11
CA ASP A 326 23.14 -5.78 -12.00
C ASP A 326 22.76 -4.29 -12.01
N VAL A 327 21.48 -3.98 -11.74
CA VAL A 327 20.94 -2.61 -11.70
C VAL A 327 20.29 -2.39 -10.34
N ARG A 328 20.81 -1.41 -9.59
CA ARG A 328 20.36 -1.08 -8.23
C ARG A 328 20.38 0.43 -8.01
N THR A 329 19.28 0.96 -7.49
CA THR A 329 19.16 2.35 -7.03
C THR A 329 19.91 2.56 -5.71
N GLY A 330 20.05 3.82 -5.29
CA GLY A 330 20.87 4.19 -4.12
C GLY A 330 20.43 3.53 -2.81
N ASP A 331 19.12 3.40 -2.58
CA ASP A 331 18.52 2.71 -1.42
C ASP A 331 18.85 1.21 -1.38
N LEU A 332 19.13 0.60 -2.53
CA LEU A 332 19.57 -0.79 -2.67
C LEU A 332 21.10 -0.94 -2.68
N GLY A 333 21.83 0.14 -2.37
CA GLY A 333 23.29 0.18 -2.33
C GLY A 333 23.98 0.29 -3.69
N GLY A 334 23.25 0.67 -4.75
CA GLY A 334 23.79 0.90 -6.08
C GLY A 334 23.87 2.38 -6.46
N THR A 335 23.99 2.65 -7.77
CA THR A 335 24.11 4.00 -8.33
C THR A 335 23.18 4.25 -9.51
N ALA A 336 22.28 3.30 -9.81
CA ALA A 336 21.35 3.44 -10.91
C ALA A 336 20.33 4.55 -10.63
N THR A 337 19.95 5.23 -11.69
CA THR A 337 18.87 6.23 -11.71
C THR A 337 17.49 5.55 -11.79
N SER A 338 16.42 6.29 -11.51
CA SER A 338 15.04 5.84 -11.69
C SER A 338 14.81 5.34 -13.11
N THR A 339 15.37 6.07 -14.09
CA THR A 339 15.27 5.73 -15.52
C THR A 339 15.99 4.43 -15.84
N GLU A 340 17.23 4.24 -15.41
CA GLU A 340 17.99 3.02 -15.67
C GLU A 340 17.34 1.78 -15.04
N MET A 341 16.79 1.91 -13.83
CA MET A 341 16.04 0.83 -13.20
C MET A 341 14.77 0.50 -14.00
N THR A 342 14.03 1.52 -14.46
CA THR A 342 12.83 1.33 -15.29
C THR A 342 13.16 0.67 -16.63
N ASP A 343 14.23 1.09 -17.29
CA ASP A 343 14.69 0.51 -18.56
C ASP A 343 15.04 -0.98 -18.40
N ALA A 344 15.70 -1.34 -17.30
CA ALA A 344 16.02 -2.72 -17.00
C ALA A 344 14.75 -3.58 -16.78
N ILE A 345 13.72 -3.01 -16.15
CA ILE A 345 12.42 -3.68 -15.94
C ILE A 345 11.67 -3.84 -17.27
N VAL A 346 11.60 -2.80 -18.10
CA VAL A 346 10.97 -2.87 -19.43
C VAL A 346 11.66 -3.91 -20.31
N ALA A 347 13.00 -3.93 -20.33
CA ALA A 347 13.75 -4.94 -21.09
C ALA A 347 13.49 -6.37 -20.58
N ALA A 348 13.28 -6.55 -19.27
CA ALA A 348 12.94 -7.85 -18.69
C ALA A 348 11.51 -8.30 -19.06
N LEU A 349 10.56 -7.37 -19.19
CA LEU A 349 9.21 -7.66 -19.70
C LEU A 349 9.25 -8.16 -21.14
N ASP A 350 9.99 -7.47 -22.01
CA ASP A 350 10.10 -7.85 -23.43
C ASP A 350 10.74 -9.23 -23.62
N ALA A 351 11.71 -9.58 -22.78
CA ALA A 351 12.39 -10.87 -22.83
C ALA A 351 11.49 -12.04 -22.38
N ALA A 352 10.51 -11.78 -21.51
CA ALA A 352 9.55 -12.79 -21.06
C ALA A 352 8.41 -13.03 -22.05
N ALA A 353 8.16 -12.07 -22.96
CA ALA A 353 7.13 -12.15 -24.00
C ALA A 353 7.58 -12.92 -25.26
N GLN A 354 8.88 -13.25 -25.37
CA GLN A 354 9.49 -14.02 -26.48
C GLN A 354 9.62 -15.50 -26.14
#